data_AF-X1Q319-F1
#
_entry.id   AF-X1Q319-F1
#
_cell.length_a   1.000
_cell.length_b   1.000
_cell.length_c   1.000
_cell.angle_alpha   90.00
_cell.angle_beta   90.00
_cell.angle_gamma   90.00
#
_symmetry.space_group_name_H-M   'P 1'
#
loop_
_entity.id
_entity.type
_entity.pdbx_description
1 polymer ?
#
loop_
_entity_poly.entity_id
_entity_poly.type
_entity_poly.pdbx_seq_one_letter_code
_entity_poly.pdbx_strand_id
1 'polypeptide(L)'
;VLIPVIVLMFTDLSMLPQTVQWILLAIPYTHSIIASKAAFLGNYAAVIQSIGYITAFTIVVLYIAARIFSTERIITARFTTFSLKNILRKIKNE
;
A
#
# COMPACT_ATOMS: atom_id res chain seq x y z
N VAL A 1 5.91 2.32 -5.14
CA VAL A 1 7.21 1.60 -5.10
C VAL A 1 8.38 2.52 -5.45
N LEU A 2 8.33 3.29 -6.54
CA LEU A 2 9.46 4.10 -7.02
C LEU A 2 10.00 5.16 -6.02
N ILE A 3 9.10 5.89 -5.33
CA ILE A 3 9.51 7.01 -4.46
C ILE A 3 10.44 6.56 -3.32
N PRO A 4 10.10 5.55 -2.50
CA PRO A 4 11.01 5.04 -1.48
C PRO A 4 12.35 4.56 -2.04
N VAL A 5 12.36 3.90 -3.21
CA VAL A 5 13.61 3.39 -3.82
C VAL A 5 14.56 4.53 -4.10
N ILE A 6 14.12 5.54 -4.85
CA ILE A 6 14.98 6.65 -5.26
C ILE A 6 15.51 7.37 -4.02
N VAL A 7 14.64 7.68 -3.06
CA VAL A 7 15.05 8.41 -1.86
C VAL A 7 16.06 7.61 -1.03
N LEU A 8 15.81 6.32 -0.80
CA LEU A 8 16.67 5.48 0.04
C LEU A 8 17.94 4.99 -0.63
N MET A 9 18.07 5.12 -1.95
CA MET A 9 19.34 4.89 -2.65
C MET A 9 20.34 6.02 -2.42
N PHE A 10 19.87 7.27 -2.28
CA PHE A 10 20.74 8.43 -2.11
C PHE A 10 20.87 8.90 -0.66
N THR A 11 19.98 8.48 0.23
CA THR A 11 19.97 8.98 1.61
C THR A 11 19.48 7.91 2.57
N ASP A 12 20.17 7.79 3.69
CA ASP A 12 19.73 6.93 4.77
C ASP A 12 18.53 7.52 5.51
N LEU A 13 17.63 6.65 5.99
CA LEU A 13 16.40 7.09 6.60
C LEU A 13 16.64 7.97 7.83
N SER A 14 17.72 7.72 8.59
CA SER A 14 18.13 8.52 9.75
C SER A 14 18.63 9.94 9.40
N MET A 15 19.01 10.19 8.15
CA MET A 15 19.53 11.49 7.69
C MET A 15 18.43 12.41 7.14
N LEU A 16 17.21 11.89 6.99
CA LEU A 16 16.08 12.66 6.46
C LEU A 16 15.41 13.48 7.57
N PRO A 17 14.73 14.60 7.23
CA PRO A 17 13.88 15.30 8.17
C PRO A 17 12.82 14.37 8.77
N GLN A 18 12.52 14.53 10.06
CA GLN A 18 11.62 13.64 10.81
C GLN A 18 10.29 13.40 10.08
N THR A 19 9.69 14.44 9.50
CA THR A 19 8.44 14.34 8.73
C THR A 19 8.54 13.39 7.54
N VAL A 20 9.64 13.44 6.79
CA VAL A 20 9.85 12.58 5.62
C VAL A 20 10.07 11.14 6.06
N GLN A 21 10.76 10.92 7.19
CA GLN A 21 10.93 9.59 7.76
C GLN A 21 9.59 8.93 8.06
N TRP A 22 8.69 9.63 8.75
CA TRP A 22 7.36 9.10 9.08
C TRP A 22 6.54 8.77 7.83
N ILE A 23 6.59 9.62 6.80
CA ILE A 23 5.91 9.35 5.53
C ILE A 23 6.46 8.10 4.86
N LEU A 24 7.79 7.94 4.82
CA LEU A 24 8.42 6.76 4.23
C LEU A 24 8.11 5.50 5.03
N LEU A 25 8.15 5.55 6.36
CA LEU A 25 7.82 4.42 7.24
C LEU A 25 6.34 4.01 7.15
N ALA A 26 5.44 4.92 6.79
CA ALA A 26 4.05 4.57 6.51
C ALA A 26 3.90 3.72 5.23
N ILE A 27 4.88 3.72 4.33
CA ILE A 27 4.86 2.93 3.10
C ILE A 27 5.44 1.54 3.40
N PRO A 28 4.65 0.45 3.25
CA PRO A 28 5.12 -0.90 3.59
C PRO A 28 6.39 -1.33 2.84
N TYR A 29 6.50 -0.91 1.58
CA TYR A 29 7.65 -1.23 0.73
C TYR A 29 8.97 -0.64 1.26
N THR A 30 8.92 0.45 2.01
CA THR A 30 10.10 1.05 2.65
C THR A 30 10.75 0.06 3.62
N HIS A 31 9.95 -0.68 4.40
CA HIS A 31 10.46 -1.72 5.30
C HIS A 31 11.14 -2.87 4.56
N SER A 32 10.73 -3.17 3.32
CA SER A 32 11.43 -4.17 2.49
C SER A 32 12.84 -3.70 2.12
N ILE A 33 13.00 -2.43 1.73
CA ILE A 33 14.32 -1.85 1.40
C ILE A 33 15.22 -1.82 2.64
N ILE A 34 14.69 -1.36 3.78
CA ILE A 34 15.43 -1.27 5.05
C ILE A 34 15.90 -2.65 5.48
N ALA A 35 15.02 -3.67 5.43
CA ALA A 35 15.37 -5.04 5.76
C ALA A 35 16.49 -5.58 4.88
N SER A 36 16.41 -5.37 3.56
CA SER A 36 17.47 -5.78 2.63
C SER A 36 18.80 -5.11 2.98
N LYS A 37 18.83 -3.79 3.19
CA LYS A 37 20.04 -3.06 3.59
C LYS A 37 20.59 -3.55 4.94
N ALA A 38 19.72 -3.72 5.93
CA ALA A 38 20.09 -4.17 7.27
C ALA A 38 20.65 -5.60 7.28
N ALA A 39 20.11 -6.48 6.43
CA ALA A 39 20.62 -7.84 6.28
C ALA A 39 22.06 -7.86 5.73
N PHE A 40 22.37 -7.00 4.75
CA PHE A 40 23.74 -6.84 4.24
C PHE A 40 24.70 -6.25 5.29
N LEU A 41 24.20 -5.37 6.16
CA LEU A 41 24.97 -4.73 7.22
C LEU A 41 25.06 -5.56 8.52
N GLY A 42 24.48 -6.76 8.56
CA GLY A 42 24.46 -7.62 9.74
C GLY A 42 23.58 -7.12 10.89
N ASN A 43 22.72 -6.13 10.67
CA ASN A 43 21.80 -5.60 11.68
C ASN A 43 20.48 -6.38 11.68
N TYR A 44 20.48 -7.54 12.34
CA TYR A 44 19.31 -8.41 12.41
C TYR A 44 18.14 -7.82 13.22
N ALA A 45 18.39 -6.89 14.14
CA ALA A 45 17.32 -6.24 14.90
C ALA A 45 16.39 -5.44 13.98
N ALA A 46 16.97 -4.64 13.06
CA ALA A 46 16.20 -3.88 12.08
C ALA A 46 15.48 -4.79 11.06
N VAL A 47 16.06 -5.96 10.74
CA VAL A 47 15.43 -6.97 9.87
C VAL A 47 14.16 -7.52 10.54
N ILE A 48 14.25 -7.96 11.80
CA ILE A 48 13.12 -8.52 12.55
C ILE A 48 11.98 -7.49 12.69
N GLN A 49 12.32 -6.23 13.01
CA GLN A 49 11.33 -5.15 13.08
C GLN A 49 10.59 -4.94 11.76
N SER A 50 11.33 -4.95 10.65
CA SER A 50 10.77 -4.78 9.31
C SER A 50 9.87 -5.96 8.91
N ILE A 51 10.27 -7.19 9.23
CA ILE A 51 9.45 -8.39 9.03
C ILE A 51 8.16 -8.30 9.85
N GLY A 52 8.26 -7.89 11.11
CA GLY A 52 7.10 -7.71 11.99
C GLY A 52 6.09 -6.71 11.41
N TYR A 53 6.58 -5.56 10.92
CA TYR A 53 5.73 -4.55 10.29
C TYR A 53 5.02 -5.09 9.03
N ILE A 54 5.77 -5.70 8.11
CA ILE A 54 5.21 -6.22 6.84
C ILE A 54 4.20 -7.34 7.11
N THR A 55 4.47 -8.20 8.10
CA THR A 55 3.55 -9.27 8.50
C THR A 55 2.24 -8.68 9.04
N ALA A 56 2.31 -7.72 9.94
CA ALA A 56 1.13 -7.03 10.48
C ALA A 56 0.34 -6.32 9.37
N PHE A 57 1.03 -5.61 8.48
CA PHE A 57 0.40 -4.94 7.33
C PHE A 57 -0.32 -5.95 6.42
N THR A 58 0.31 -7.08 6.13
CA THR A 58 -0.28 -8.15 5.31
C THR A 58 -1.55 -8.71 5.94
N ILE A 59 -1.54 -8.96 7.26
CA ILE A 59 -2.74 -9.40 8.00
C ILE A 59 -3.87 -8.37 7.90
N VAL A 60 -3.55 -7.08 8.06
CA VAL A 60 -4.54 -5.98 7.93
C VAL A 60 -5.14 -5.95 6.53
N VAL A 61 -4.31 -6.02 5.48
CA VAL A 61 -4.80 -6.03 4.09
C VAL A 61 -5.65 -7.26 3.82
N LEU A 62 -5.22 -8.44 4.26
CA LEU A 62 -6.00 -9.67 4.11
C LEU A 62 -7.32 -9.60 4.87
N TYR A 63 -7.35 -9.03 6.07
CA TYR A 63 -8.58 -8.82 6.82
C TYR A 63 -9.54 -7.89 6.09
N ILE A 64 -9.05 -6.76 5.56
CA ILE A 64 -9.86 -5.84 4.76
C ILE A 64 -10.38 -6.55 3.50
N ALA A 65 -9.53 -7.28 2.79
CA ALA A 65 -9.92 -8.02 1.60
C ALA A 65 -10.98 -9.08 1.92
N ALA A 66 -10.78 -9.88 2.96
CA ALA A 66 -11.74 -10.89 3.41
C ALA A 66 -13.09 -10.26 3.78
N ARG A 67 -13.08 -9.11 4.47
CA ARG A 67 -14.29 -8.37 4.84
C ARG A 67 -15.03 -7.81 3.60
N ILE A 68 -14.28 -7.31 2.62
CA ILE A 68 -14.82 -6.86 1.34
C ILE A 68 -15.49 -8.07 0.65
N PHE A 69 -14.75 -9.16 0.41
CA PHE A 69 -15.27 -10.32 -0.32
C PHE A 69 -16.39 -11.09 0.39
N SER A 70 -16.43 -11.07 1.72
CA SER A 70 -17.52 -11.68 2.50
C SER A 70 -18.87 -11.00 2.28
N THR A 71 -18.91 -9.79 1.69
CA THR A 71 -20.17 -9.15 1.36
C THR A 71 -20.73 -9.79 0.08
N GLU A 72 -21.84 -10.54 0.18
CA GLU A 72 -22.51 -11.25 -0.92
C GLU A 72 -22.73 -10.39 -2.20
N ARG A 73 -22.82 -9.06 -2.02
CA ARG A 73 -22.96 -8.07 -3.10
C ARG A 73 -21.74 -7.95 -4.01
N ILE A 74 -20.54 -8.32 -3.57
CA ILE A 74 -19.31 -8.18 -4.38
C ILE A 74 -19.13 -9.37 -5.32
N ILE A 75 -19.59 -10.56 -4.91
CA ILE A 75 -19.60 -11.76 -5.78
C ILE A 75 -20.63 -11.59 -6.90
N THR A 76 -21.78 -10.97 -6.60
CA THR A 76 -22.80 -10.66 -7.61
C THR A 76 -22.63 -9.24 -8.13
N ALA A 77 -21.47 -8.91 -8.72
CA ALA A 77 -21.12 -7.61 -9.30
C ALA A 77 -22.15 -7.12 -10.37
N ARG A 78 -23.37 -6.80 -9.96
CA ARG A 78 -24.31 -5.95 -10.67
C ARG A 78 -23.84 -4.52 -10.44
N PHE A 79 -22.71 -4.18 -11.05
CA PHE A 79 -22.48 -2.79 -11.42
C PHE A 79 -23.62 -2.45 -12.38
N THR A 80 -24.68 -1.82 -11.85
CA THR A 80 -25.75 -1.33 -12.70
C THR A 80 -25.18 -0.15 -13.48
N THR A 81 -24.60 -0.44 -14.64
CA THR A 81 -24.21 0.58 -15.64
C THR A 81 -25.45 1.30 -16.21
N PHE A 82 -26.64 1.06 -15.65
CA PHE A 82 -27.91 1.65 -16.06
C PHE A 82 -27.96 3.17 -15.91
N SER A 83 -27.16 3.78 -15.02
CA SER A 83 -27.15 5.24 -14.85
C SER A 83 -26.53 5.98 -16.07
N LEU A 84 -25.47 5.42 -16.67
CA LEU A 84 -24.77 6.08 -17.77
C LEU A 84 -25.59 6.09 -19.08
N LYS A 85 -26.40 5.04 -19.30
CA LYS A 85 -27.28 4.94 -20.48
C LYS A 85 -28.39 6.00 -20.45
N ASN A 86 -28.91 6.35 -19.28
CA ASN A 86 -29.97 7.35 -19.14
C ASN A 86 -29.45 8.79 -19.32
N ILE A 87 -28.21 9.06 -18.91
CA ILE A 87 -27.54 10.35 -19.12
C ILE A 87 -27.22 10.54 -20.62
N LEU A 88 -26.67 9.52 -21.29
CA LEU A 88 -26.39 9.57 -22.73
C LEU A 88 -27.66 9.69 -23.57
N ARG A 89 -28.77 9.07 -23.14
CA ARG A 89 -30.06 9.20 -23.82
C ARG A 89 -30.68 10.58 -23.64
N LYS A 90 -30.41 11.27 -22.53
CA LYS A 90 -30.87 12.65 -22.30
C LYS A 90 -30.17 13.65 -23.21
N ILE A 91 -28.86 13.50 -23.44
CA ILE A 91 -28.07 14.39 -24.31
C ILE A 91 -28.42 14.21 -25.81
N LYS A 92 -28.82 13.01 -26.22
CA LYS A 92 -29.17 12.74 -27.64
C LYS A 92 -30.58 13.23 -28.04
N ASN A 93 -31.43 13.53 -27.06
CA ASN A 93 -32.84 13.90 -27.29
C ASN A 93 -33.12 15.41 -27.08
N GLU A 94 -32.08 16.21 -26.87
CA GLU A 94 -32.09 17.68 -26.95
C GLU A 94 -31.40 18.11 -28.25
#